data_AF-A0A7C6BS73-F1
#
_entry.id   AF-A0A7C6BS73-F1
#
_cell.length_a   1.000
_cell.length_b   1.000
_cell.length_c   1.000
_cell.angle_alpha   90.00
_cell.angle_beta   90.00
_cell.angle_gamma   90.00
#
_symmetry.space_group_name_H-M   'P 1'
#
loop_
_entity.id
_entity.type
_entity.pdbx_description
1 polymer ?
#
loop_
_entity_poly.entity_id
_entity_poly.type
_entity_poly.pdbx_seq_one_letter_code
_entity_poly.pdbx_strand_id
1 'polypeptide(L)'
;MLKWTRAELKSRAKAVLRLTYWQSFLGLLLYNAIIFAASMLIRENSVVSSSTSTLVTALLILPLDVGICAFFLRNRLSAPSIPTLFYSFNRYAYGGVVASMLWRMLFTSLWALLPASGFLVLLPGLINSGILPYVTDSLTLFRLYSPTVWLVCSVIFLAGTVVLLIKAISYGMVPYILADNPRIGARRALRLSMAMTYGYKMDIFLLGLSFFGWILLAAIPFGLGLLFLEP
;
A
#
# COMPACT_ATOMS: atom_id res chain seq x y z
N MET A 1 -18.92 -10.36 21.18
CA MET A 1 -18.11 -9.68 20.14
C MET A 1 -18.91 -8.54 19.56
N LEU A 2 -18.39 -7.32 19.54
CA LEU A 2 -19.04 -6.16 18.94
C LEU A 2 -19.20 -6.39 17.42
N LYS A 3 -20.40 -6.75 16.97
CA LYS A 3 -20.75 -6.82 15.55
C LYS A 3 -20.98 -5.39 15.06
N TRP A 4 -19.98 -4.81 14.39
CA TRP A 4 -20.11 -3.54 13.71
C TRP A 4 -20.78 -3.72 12.35
N THR A 5 -21.55 -2.73 11.89
CA THR A 5 -22.15 -2.77 10.55
C THR A 5 -21.44 -1.79 9.61
N ARG A 6 -21.36 -2.13 8.32
CA ARG A 6 -20.73 -1.26 7.30
C ARG A 6 -21.41 0.11 7.20
N ALA A 7 -22.74 0.13 7.30
CA ALA A 7 -23.52 1.37 7.27
C ALA A 7 -23.19 2.28 8.46
N GLU A 8 -23.07 1.69 9.65
CA GLU A 8 -22.69 2.41 10.86
C GLU A 8 -21.25 2.94 10.81
N LEU A 9 -20.29 2.16 10.32
CA LEU A 9 -18.91 2.64 10.16
C LEU A 9 -18.85 3.83 9.19
N LYS A 10 -19.57 3.74 8.06
CA LYS A 10 -19.64 4.83 7.07
C LYS A 10 -20.32 6.08 7.63
N SER A 11 -21.40 5.93 8.40
CA SER A 11 -22.10 7.06 9.00
C SER A 11 -21.24 7.76 10.05
N ARG A 12 -20.55 6.99 10.91
CA ARG A 12 -19.59 7.51 11.89
C ARG A 12 -18.42 8.22 11.22
N ALA A 13 -17.83 7.63 10.18
CA ALA A 13 -16.75 8.25 9.42
C ALA A 13 -17.20 9.58 8.81
N LYS A 14 -18.37 9.61 8.17
CA LYS A 14 -18.95 10.83 7.58
C LYS A 14 -19.24 11.91 8.62
N ALA A 15 -19.68 11.53 9.82
CA ALA A 15 -19.93 12.47 10.92
C ALA A 15 -18.65 13.15 11.39
N VAL A 16 -17.56 12.38 11.57
CA VAL A 16 -16.24 12.93 11.94
C VAL A 16 -15.69 13.81 10.83
N LEU A 17 -15.73 13.34 9.58
CA LEU A 17 -15.17 14.05 8.44
C LEU A 17 -15.88 15.37 8.16
N ARG A 18 -17.18 15.48 8.38
CA ARG A 18 -17.91 16.75 8.20
C ARG A 18 -17.37 17.90 9.05
N LEU A 19 -16.78 17.59 10.22
CA LEU A 19 -16.23 18.60 11.13
C LEU A 19 -14.82 19.04 10.73
N THR A 20 -14.02 18.13 10.17
CA THR A 20 -12.59 18.34 9.88
C THR A 20 -12.24 18.20 8.39
N TYR A 21 -13.24 18.27 7.50
CA TYR A 21 -13.12 17.93 6.08
C TYR A 21 -11.98 18.69 5.40
N TRP A 22 -12.00 20.02 5.47
CA TRP A 22 -11.00 20.85 4.79
C TRP A 22 -9.58 20.64 5.32
N GLN A 23 -9.43 20.36 6.61
CA GLN A 23 -8.13 20.05 7.18
C GLN A 23 -7.65 18.67 6.72
N SER A 24 -8.56 17.70 6.64
CA SER A 24 -8.27 16.36 6.10
C SER A 24 -7.87 16.40 4.63
N PHE A 25 -8.59 17.19 3.83
CA PHE A 25 -8.26 17.47 2.43
C PHE A 25 -6.88 18.13 2.28
N LEU A 26 -6.58 19.18 3.06
CA LEU A 26 -5.28 19.85 3.02
C LEU A 26 -4.13 18.93 3.45
N GLY A 27 -4.33 18.11 4.47
CA GLY A 27 -3.35 17.12 4.91
C GLY A 27 -3.01 16.10 3.82
N LEU A 28 -4.04 15.60 3.13
CA LEU A 28 -3.89 14.67 2.02
C LEU A 28 -3.25 15.33 0.78
N LEU A 29 -3.61 16.57 0.47
CA LEU A 29 -3.01 17.33 -0.62
C LEU A 29 -1.52 17.57 -0.37
N LEU A 30 -1.15 17.96 0.85
CA LEU A 30 0.24 18.14 1.23
C LEU A 30 1.03 16.83 1.15
N TYR A 31 0.45 15.72 1.66
CA TYR A 31 1.04 14.39 1.56
C TYR A 31 1.34 14.01 0.10
N ASN A 32 0.35 14.13 -0.80
CA ASN A 32 0.51 13.82 -2.21
C ASN A 32 1.52 14.76 -2.90
N ALA A 33 1.50 16.05 -2.56
CA ALA A 33 2.46 17.02 -3.09
C ALA A 33 3.91 16.69 -2.67
N ILE A 34 4.13 16.28 -1.42
CA ILE A 34 5.45 15.86 -0.93
C ILE A 34 5.94 14.61 -1.65
N ILE A 35 5.08 13.61 -1.83
CA ILE A 35 5.43 12.37 -2.54
C ILE A 35 5.76 12.68 -4.01
N PHE A 36 4.94 13.51 -4.65
CA PHE A 36 5.18 13.94 -6.02
C PHE A 36 6.52 14.68 -6.13
N ALA A 37 6.77 15.68 -5.28
CA ALA A 37 8.04 16.41 -5.26
C ALA A 37 9.25 15.48 -5.02
N ALA A 38 9.15 14.56 -4.06
CA ALA A 38 10.19 13.56 -3.79
C ALA A 38 10.46 12.66 -5.01
N SER A 39 9.43 12.27 -5.75
CA SER A 39 9.57 11.47 -6.97
C SER A 39 10.18 12.26 -8.14
N MET A 40 9.92 13.57 -8.24
CA MET A 40 10.47 14.44 -9.28
C MET A 40 11.97 14.70 -9.06
N LEU A 41 12.38 14.99 -7.82
CA LEU A 41 13.80 15.22 -7.46
C LEU A 41 14.72 14.05 -7.83
N ILE A 42 14.16 12.84 -7.89
CA ILE A 42 14.87 11.61 -8.26
C ILE A 42 15.09 11.50 -9.76
N ARG A 43 14.15 11.99 -10.58
CA ARG A 43 14.21 11.87 -12.04
C ARG A 43 15.25 12.80 -12.67
N GLU A 44 15.57 13.91 -12.00
CA GLU A 44 16.55 14.89 -12.52
C GLU A 44 18.01 14.52 -12.23
N ASN A 45 18.28 13.69 -11.22
CA ASN A 45 19.64 13.26 -10.88
C ASN A 45 20.07 12.06 -11.72
N SER A 46 20.70 12.31 -12.87
CA SER A 46 21.30 11.30 -13.76
C SER A 46 22.43 10.45 -13.14
N VAL A 47 22.90 10.81 -11.94
CA VAL A 47 24.07 10.21 -11.27
C VAL A 47 23.68 9.07 -10.32
N VAL A 48 22.41 8.97 -9.93
CA VAL A 48 21.94 7.99 -8.94
C VAL A 48 21.26 6.85 -9.69
N SER A 49 21.85 5.65 -9.63
CA SER A 49 21.26 4.43 -10.22
C SER A 49 19.80 4.29 -9.77
N SER A 50 18.91 3.86 -10.67
CA SER A 50 17.46 3.72 -10.43
C SER A 50 17.10 2.99 -9.12
N SER A 51 17.97 2.08 -8.66
CA SER A 51 17.81 1.35 -7.40
C SER A 51 18.13 2.18 -6.14
N THR A 52 19.13 3.06 -6.18
CA THR A 52 19.53 3.87 -5.01
C THR A 52 18.53 4.99 -4.74
N SER A 53 17.95 5.56 -5.79
CA SER A 53 16.92 6.59 -5.65
C SER A 53 15.62 6.06 -5.05
N THR A 54 15.19 4.86 -5.46
CA THR A 54 13.98 4.19 -4.95
C THR A 54 14.06 3.92 -3.43
N LEU A 55 15.25 3.57 -2.93
CA LEU A 55 15.48 3.35 -1.49
C LEU A 55 15.37 4.65 -0.69
N VAL A 56 15.95 5.74 -1.21
CA VAL A 56 15.86 7.06 -0.56
C VAL A 56 14.41 7.54 -0.52
N THR A 57 13.63 7.33 -1.58
CA THR A 57 12.18 7.66 -1.56
C THR A 57 11.44 6.82 -0.54
N ALA A 58 11.71 5.51 -0.49
CA ALA A 58 11.05 4.62 0.46
C ALA A 58 11.33 5.07 1.91
N LEU A 59 12.54 5.52 2.22
CA LEU A 59 12.88 6.02 3.56
C LEU A 59 12.12 7.30 3.95
N LEU A 60 11.70 8.12 2.97
CA LEU A 60 10.87 9.31 3.23
C LEU A 60 9.37 8.97 3.26
N ILE A 61 8.89 8.13 2.33
CA ILE A 61 7.47 7.79 2.19
C ILE A 61 6.98 6.94 3.37
N LEU A 62 7.76 5.94 3.81
CA LEU A 62 7.31 5.00 4.85
C LEU A 62 6.95 5.69 6.19
N PRO A 63 7.77 6.58 6.76
CA PRO A 63 7.37 7.33 7.95
C PRO A 63 6.24 8.34 7.68
N LEU A 64 6.15 8.87 6.46
CA LEU A 64 5.07 9.78 6.07
C LEU A 64 3.70 9.06 6.02
N ASP A 65 3.66 7.80 5.59
CA ASP A 65 2.46 6.94 5.64
C ASP A 65 1.95 6.75 7.08
N VAL A 66 2.87 6.59 8.03
CA VAL A 66 2.52 6.54 9.46
C VAL A 66 2.06 7.91 9.96
N GLY A 67 2.65 8.98 9.45
CA GLY A 67 2.29 10.36 9.75
C GLY A 67 0.87 10.71 9.34
N ILE A 68 0.45 10.33 8.13
CA ILE A 68 -0.93 10.55 7.66
C ILE A 68 -1.93 9.70 8.46
N CYS A 69 -1.57 8.47 8.83
CA CYS A 69 -2.41 7.65 9.73
C CYS A 69 -2.56 8.31 11.10
N ALA A 70 -1.47 8.86 11.66
CA ALA A 70 -1.50 9.57 12.94
C ALA A 70 -2.35 10.84 12.87
N PHE A 71 -2.26 11.56 11.75
CA PHE A 71 -3.09 12.72 11.47
C PHE A 71 -4.57 12.35 11.47
N PHE A 72 -4.99 11.35 10.68
CA PHE A 72 -6.40 10.91 10.64
C PHE A 72 -6.92 10.32 11.97
N LEU A 73 -6.07 9.63 12.74
CA LEU A 73 -6.44 9.13 14.07
C LEU A 73 -6.73 10.28 15.04
N ARG A 74 -5.90 11.32 15.03
CA ARG A 74 -6.06 12.50 15.91
C ARG A 74 -7.24 13.38 15.48
N ASN A 75 -7.57 13.42 14.19
CA ASN A 75 -8.74 14.14 13.65
C ASN A 75 -10.08 13.63 14.20
N ARG A 76 -10.10 12.47 14.85
CA ARG A 76 -11.29 11.96 15.55
C ARG A 76 -11.56 12.66 16.88
N LEU A 77 -10.55 13.26 17.50
CA LEU A 77 -10.62 13.77 18.87
C LEU A 77 -10.45 15.29 18.96
N SER A 78 -9.75 15.93 18.03
CA SER A 78 -9.51 17.38 18.03
C SER A 78 -9.05 17.89 16.66
N ALA A 79 -9.10 19.21 16.45
CA ALA A 79 -8.71 19.83 15.18
C ALA A 79 -7.22 19.55 14.87
N PRO A 80 -6.90 18.90 13.73
CA PRO A 80 -5.52 18.60 13.33
C PRO A 80 -4.61 19.81 13.20
N SER A 81 -3.36 19.61 13.60
CA SER A 81 -2.25 20.45 13.18
C SER A 81 -1.41 19.74 12.11
N ILE A 82 -1.15 20.43 10.99
CA ILE A 82 -0.31 19.94 9.88
C ILE A 82 1.05 19.36 10.33
N PRO A 83 1.73 19.89 11.37
CA PRO A 83 2.98 19.30 11.88
C PRO A 83 2.87 17.84 12.34
N THR A 84 1.67 17.34 12.66
CA THR A 84 1.48 15.93 13.03
C THR A 84 1.78 14.96 11.90
N LEU A 85 1.70 15.37 10.63
CA LEU A 85 2.14 14.57 9.48
C LEU A 85 3.63 14.22 9.55
N PHE A 86 4.44 15.10 10.13
CA PHE A 86 5.88 14.90 10.26
C PHE A 86 6.28 14.28 11.61
N TYR A 87 5.32 13.90 12.46
CA TYR A 87 5.60 13.35 13.79
C TYR A 87 6.55 12.13 13.73
N SER A 88 6.40 11.29 12.72
CA SER A 88 7.21 10.09 12.50
C SER A 88 8.69 10.38 12.21
N PHE A 89 9.04 11.62 11.84
CA PHE A 89 10.42 12.04 11.57
C PHE A 89 11.19 12.45 12.83
N ASN A 90 10.55 12.44 14.00
CA ASN A 90 11.25 12.71 15.26
C ASN A 90 12.32 11.65 15.55
N ARG A 91 13.52 12.11 15.98
CA ARG A 91 14.73 11.29 16.21
C ARG A 91 14.50 10.04 17.08
N TYR A 92 13.57 10.11 18.04
CA TYR A 92 13.27 9.03 18.97
C TYR A 92 12.26 7.97 18.47
N ALA A 93 11.57 8.24 17.36
CA ALA A 93 10.53 7.38 16.80
C ALA A 93 10.87 6.87 15.39
N TYR A 94 11.63 7.65 14.62
CA TYR A 94 11.94 7.39 13.21
C TYR A 94 12.49 5.98 12.96
N GLY A 95 13.57 5.60 13.66
CA GLY A 95 14.21 4.29 13.43
C GLY A 95 13.28 3.11 13.70
N GLY A 96 12.47 3.18 14.76
CA GLY A 96 11.48 2.14 15.09
C GLY A 96 10.35 2.05 14.06
N VAL A 97 9.85 3.21 13.61
CA VAL A 97 8.79 3.31 12.60
C VAL A 97 9.27 2.80 11.25
N VAL A 98 10.42 3.28 10.78
CA VAL A 98 11.03 2.88 9.50
C VAL A 98 11.34 1.39 9.50
N ALA A 99 12.00 0.87 10.55
CA ALA A 99 12.29 -0.56 10.64
C ALA A 99 11.00 -1.40 10.61
N SER A 100 9.94 -0.97 11.30
CA SER A 100 8.66 -1.67 11.33
C SER A 100 7.93 -1.62 9.99
N MET A 101 7.99 -0.48 9.30
CA MET A 101 7.42 -0.29 7.96
C MET A 101 8.18 -1.08 6.90
N LEU A 102 9.52 -1.09 6.94
CA LEU A 102 10.35 -1.92 6.07
C LEU A 102 10.08 -3.40 6.31
N TRP A 103 9.91 -3.81 7.57
CA TRP A 103 9.54 -5.17 7.91
C TRP A 103 8.19 -5.54 7.29
N ARG A 104 7.18 -4.68 7.43
CA ARG A 104 5.87 -4.85 6.77
C ARG A 104 6.02 -4.95 5.25
N MET A 105 6.80 -4.07 4.63
CA MET A 105 7.03 -4.03 3.19
C MET A 105 7.71 -5.30 2.70
N LEU A 106 8.75 -5.77 3.41
CA LEU A 106 9.44 -7.02 3.13
C LEU A 106 8.48 -8.21 3.17
N PHE A 107 7.69 -8.35 4.24
CA PHE A 107 6.74 -9.46 4.32
C PHE A 107 5.67 -9.37 3.23
N THR A 108 5.19 -8.17 2.91
CA THR A 108 4.20 -7.99 1.84
C THR A 108 4.79 -8.32 0.47
N SER A 109 6.04 -7.91 0.19
CA SER A 109 6.71 -8.22 -1.07
C SER A 109 7.06 -9.70 -1.19
N LEU A 110 7.38 -10.40 -0.09
CA LEU A 110 7.55 -11.85 -0.09
C LEU A 110 6.27 -12.58 -0.51
N TRP A 111 5.09 -12.12 -0.09
CA TRP A 111 3.84 -12.69 -0.58
C TRP A 111 3.55 -12.31 -2.05
N ALA A 112 4.04 -11.16 -2.51
CA ALA A 112 3.92 -10.75 -3.91
C ALA A 112 4.76 -11.63 -4.87
N LEU A 113 5.76 -12.34 -4.34
CA LEU A 113 6.48 -13.35 -5.11
C LEU A 113 5.59 -14.54 -5.52
N LEU A 114 4.51 -14.84 -4.79
CA LEU A 114 3.60 -15.94 -5.17
C LEU A 114 2.95 -15.71 -6.54
N PRO A 115 2.26 -14.58 -6.81
CA PRO A 115 1.75 -14.33 -8.15
C PRO A 115 2.88 -14.23 -9.20
N ALA A 116 4.05 -13.67 -8.84
CA ALA A 116 5.19 -13.60 -9.75
C ALA A 116 5.77 -14.99 -10.10
N SER A 117 5.64 -15.97 -9.20
CA SER A 117 6.16 -17.33 -9.40
C SER A 117 5.57 -18.02 -10.63
N GLY A 118 4.31 -17.73 -10.98
CA GLY A 118 3.67 -18.27 -12.18
C GLY A 118 4.41 -17.89 -13.47
N PHE A 119 5.00 -16.71 -13.53
CA PHE A 119 5.82 -16.26 -14.67
C PHE A 119 7.27 -16.74 -14.55
N LEU A 120 7.82 -16.81 -13.34
CA LEU A 120 9.20 -17.28 -13.11
C LEU A 120 9.42 -18.73 -13.56
N VAL A 121 8.40 -19.59 -13.46
CA VAL A 121 8.46 -21.00 -13.89
C VAL A 121 8.76 -21.14 -15.39
N LEU A 122 8.49 -20.11 -16.20
CA LEU A 122 8.77 -20.12 -17.64
C LEU A 122 10.27 -19.93 -17.94
N LEU A 123 11.01 -19.23 -17.07
CA LEU A 123 12.39 -18.83 -17.34
C LEU A 123 13.36 -20.00 -17.59
N PRO A 124 13.35 -21.11 -16.81
CA PRO A 124 14.26 -22.23 -17.08
C PRO A 124 14.08 -22.81 -18.50
N GLY A 125 12.85 -22.85 -19.01
CA GLY A 125 12.59 -23.33 -20.38
C GLY A 125 13.16 -22.39 -21.45
N LEU A 126 13.06 -21.07 -21.24
CA LEU A 126 13.67 -20.05 -22.09
C LEU A 126 15.21 -20.11 -22.06
N ILE A 127 15.79 -20.34 -20.89
CA ILE A 127 17.25 -20.41 -20.70
C ILE A 127 17.81 -21.66 -21.39
N ASN A 128 17.20 -22.82 -21.13
CA ASN A 128 17.68 -24.10 -21.66
C ASN A 128 17.50 -24.22 -23.18
N SER A 129 16.53 -23.51 -23.76
CA SER A 129 16.31 -23.49 -25.20
C SER A 129 17.23 -22.53 -25.96
N GLY A 130 17.93 -21.62 -25.26
CA GLY A 130 18.78 -20.61 -25.89
C GLY A 130 18.03 -19.52 -26.68
N ILE A 131 16.71 -19.45 -26.57
CA ILE A 131 15.85 -18.55 -27.35
C ILE A 131 15.79 -17.14 -26.73
N LEU A 132 16.22 -16.98 -25.48
CA LEU A 132 16.20 -15.73 -24.70
C LEU A 132 16.71 -14.47 -25.45
N PRO A 133 17.83 -14.51 -26.20
CA PRO A 133 18.31 -13.35 -26.95
C PRO A 133 17.39 -12.91 -28.11
N TYR A 134 16.53 -13.80 -28.57
CA TYR A 134 15.61 -13.58 -29.69
C TYR A 134 14.20 -13.14 -29.23
N VAL A 135 13.94 -13.13 -27.92
CA VAL A 135 12.70 -12.63 -27.34
C VAL A 135 12.81 -11.13 -27.15
N THR A 136 12.52 -10.37 -28.20
CA THR A 136 12.57 -8.90 -28.19
C THR A 136 11.30 -8.25 -27.66
N ASP A 137 10.14 -8.91 -27.83
CA ASP A 137 8.83 -8.33 -27.59
C ASP A 137 7.90 -9.27 -26.79
N SER A 138 6.95 -8.71 -26.05
CA SER A 138 5.98 -9.49 -25.26
C SER A 138 5.13 -10.43 -26.12
N LEU A 139 4.86 -10.05 -27.37
CA LEU A 139 4.11 -10.85 -28.34
C LEU A 139 4.86 -12.11 -28.78
N THR A 140 6.18 -12.08 -28.91
CA THR A 140 6.97 -13.26 -29.29
C THR A 140 6.99 -14.27 -28.16
N LEU A 141 7.09 -13.80 -26.91
CA LEU A 141 6.97 -14.62 -25.70
C LEU A 141 5.59 -15.29 -25.62
N PHE A 142 4.51 -14.56 -25.94
CA PHE A 142 3.15 -15.13 -25.94
C PHE A 142 2.99 -16.24 -26.98
N ARG A 143 3.58 -16.09 -28.17
CA ARG A 143 3.53 -17.09 -29.25
C ARG A 143 4.43 -18.30 -29.02
N LEU A 144 5.49 -18.15 -28.21
CA LEU A 144 6.47 -19.22 -27.94
C LEU A 144 5.88 -20.36 -27.10
N TYR A 145 5.01 -20.01 -26.14
CA TYR A 145 4.38 -20.98 -25.24
C TYR A 145 2.97 -21.35 -25.68
N SER A 146 2.58 -22.59 -25.44
CA SER A 146 1.22 -23.04 -25.75
C SER A 146 0.18 -22.28 -24.90
N PRO A 147 -1.05 -22.08 -25.41
CA PRO A 147 -2.12 -21.44 -24.65
C PRO A 147 -2.41 -22.11 -23.30
N THR A 148 -2.16 -23.42 -23.20
CA THR A 148 -2.31 -24.18 -21.96
C THR A 148 -1.34 -23.74 -20.87
N VAL A 149 -0.09 -23.40 -21.22
CA VAL A 149 0.90 -22.90 -20.27
C VAL A 149 0.47 -21.54 -19.72
N TRP A 150 0.01 -20.65 -20.60
CA TRP A 150 -0.53 -19.34 -20.21
C TRP A 150 -1.75 -19.45 -19.30
N LEU A 151 -2.64 -20.42 -19.57
CA LEU A 151 -3.78 -20.70 -18.71
C LEU A 151 -3.31 -21.09 -17.30
N VAL A 152 -2.37 -22.03 -17.18
CA VAL A 152 -1.81 -22.45 -15.89
C VAL A 152 -1.15 -21.28 -15.15
N CYS A 153 -0.34 -20.48 -15.84
CA CYS A 153 0.28 -19.28 -15.26
C CYS A 153 -0.77 -18.29 -14.74
N SER A 154 -1.87 -18.08 -15.48
CA SER A 154 -2.93 -17.17 -15.07
C SER A 154 -3.68 -17.66 -13.83
N VAL A 155 -3.89 -18.98 -13.70
CA VAL A 155 -4.51 -19.59 -12.51
C VAL A 155 -3.61 -19.42 -11.28
N ILE A 156 -2.30 -19.66 -11.43
CA ILE A 156 -1.32 -19.46 -10.35
C ILE A 156 -1.27 -17.98 -9.95
N PHE A 157 -1.25 -17.08 -10.93
CA PHE A 157 -1.27 -15.64 -10.69
C PHE A 157 -2.55 -15.22 -9.93
N LEU A 158 -3.71 -15.72 -10.32
CA LEU A 158 -4.97 -15.43 -9.65
C LEU A 158 -4.99 -15.97 -8.20
N ALA A 159 -4.54 -17.21 -7.99
CA ALA A 159 -4.43 -17.77 -6.64
C ALA A 159 -3.45 -16.97 -5.76
N GLY A 160 -2.29 -16.61 -6.32
CA GLY A 160 -1.26 -15.82 -5.65
C GLY A 160 -1.75 -14.41 -5.28
N THR A 161 -2.49 -13.75 -6.17
CA THR A 161 -3.06 -12.42 -5.90
C THR A 161 -4.13 -12.46 -4.80
N VAL A 162 -4.94 -13.53 -4.73
CA VAL A 162 -5.89 -13.72 -3.61
C VAL A 162 -5.15 -13.85 -2.28
N VAL A 163 -4.08 -14.64 -2.21
CA VAL A 163 -3.25 -14.77 -1.00
C VAL A 163 -2.60 -13.43 -0.62
N LEU A 164 -2.04 -12.73 -1.61
CA LEU A 164 -1.45 -11.40 -1.42
C LEU A 164 -2.46 -10.42 -0.84
N LEU A 165 -3.70 -10.39 -1.35
CA LEU A 165 -4.75 -9.52 -0.87
C LEU A 165 -5.11 -9.80 0.60
N ILE A 166 -5.25 -11.08 0.97
CA ILE A 166 -5.51 -11.48 2.37
C ILE A 166 -4.39 -10.99 3.29
N LYS A 167 -3.14 -11.08 2.84
CA LYS A 167 -1.97 -10.63 3.62
C LYS A 167 -1.85 -9.11 3.67
N ALA A 168 -2.15 -8.42 2.57
CA ALA A 168 -2.20 -6.97 2.51
C ALA A 168 -3.21 -6.40 3.52
N ILE A 169 -4.41 -6.98 3.61
CA ILE A 169 -5.41 -6.62 4.63
C ILE A 169 -4.87 -6.91 6.03
N SER A 170 -4.26 -8.09 6.23
CA SER A 170 -3.75 -8.49 7.54
C SER A 170 -2.62 -7.59 8.07
N TYR A 171 -1.83 -7.00 7.17
CA TYR A 171 -0.73 -6.08 7.47
C TYR A 171 -1.12 -4.60 7.36
N GLY A 172 -2.35 -4.31 6.91
CA GLY A 172 -2.83 -2.95 6.68
C GLY A 172 -3.00 -2.12 7.95
N MET A 173 -3.06 -2.75 9.13
CA MET A 173 -3.24 -2.03 10.41
C MET A 173 -1.92 -1.59 11.05
N VAL A 174 -0.77 -2.06 10.55
CA VAL A 174 0.55 -1.71 11.09
C VAL A 174 0.80 -0.18 11.15
N PRO A 175 0.53 0.64 10.11
CA PRO A 175 0.79 2.08 10.21
C PRO A 175 -0.07 2.76 11.29
N TYR A 176 -1.31 2.35 11.47
CA TYR A 176 -2.17 2.86 12.54
C TYR A 176 -1.66 2.48 13.94
N ILE A 177 -1.14 1.26 14.12
CA ILE A 177 -0.53 0.84 15.40
C ILE A 177 0.71 1.66 15.73
N LEU A 178 1.55 1.94 14.73
CA LEU A 178 2.77 2.71 14.92
C LEU A 178 2.50 4.20 15.17
N ALA A 179 1.39 4.71 14.65
CA ALA A 179 0.92 6.07 14.93
C ALA A 179 0.58 6.25 16.43
N ASP A 180 -0.02 5.24 17.05
CA ASP A 180 -0.35 5.25 18.47
C ASP A 180 0.85 4.88 19.36
N ASN A 181 1.64 3.88 18.96
CA ASN A 181 2.80 3.41 19.70
C ASN A 181 4.01 3.14 18.79
N PRO A 182 4.83 4.17 18.49
CA PRO A 182 5.96 4.04 17.58
C PRO A 182 7.10 3.15 18.12
N ARG A 183 7.09 2.82 19.43
CA ARG A 183 8.15 2.04 20.10
C ARG A 183 7.80 0.56 20.28
N ILE A 184 6.64 0.10 19.81
CA ILE A 184 6.15 -1.27 20.03
C ILE A 184 7.04 -2.37 19.41
N GLY A 185 7.84 -2.01 18.39
CA GLY A 185 8.75 -2.90 17.67
C GLY A 185 8.10 -3.65 16.50
N ALA A 186 8.87 -3.88 15.43
CA ALA A 186 8.39 -4.38 14.13
C ALA A 186 7.58 -5.67 14.21
N ARG A 187 8.14 -6.71 14.84
CA ARG A 187 7.49 -8.03 14.96
C ARG A 187 6.21 -7.96 15.80
N ARG A 188 6.16 -7.08 16.81
CA ARG A 188 5.00 -6.93 17.69
C ARG A 188 3.89 -6.16 16.99
N ALA A 189 4.24 -5.08 16.26
CA ALA A 189 3.29 -4.35 15.42
C ALA A 189 2.62 -5.26 14.38
N LEU A 190 3.40 -6.09 13.69
CA LEU A 190 2.88 -7.03 12.68
C LEU A 190 1.95 -8.08 13.31
N ARG A 191 2.34 -8.68 14.44
CA ARG A 191 1.49 -9.66 15.16
C ARG A 191 0.19 -9.03 15.65
N LEU A 192 0.24 -7.81 16.19
CA LEU A 192 -0.94 -7.10 16.63
C LEU A 192 -1.88 -6.78 15.46
N SER A 193 -1.34 -6.34 14.32
CA SER A 193 -2.11 -6.14 13.08
C SER A 193 -2.84 -7.41 12.64
N MET A 194 -2.16 -8.56 12.67
CA MET A 194 -2.77 -9.86 12.34
C MET A 194 -3.85 -10.27 13.34
N ALA A 195 -3.65 -10.00 14.64
CA ALA A 195 -4.62 -10.32 15.67
C ALA A 195 -5.89 -9.46 15.58
N MET A 196 -5.75 -8.16 15.30
CA MET A 196 -6.90 -7.24 15.15
C MET A 196 -7.73 -7.50 13.89
N THR A 197 -7.10 -8.04 12.84
CA THR A 197 -7.79 -8.38 11.58
C THR A 197 -8.32 -9.81 11.55
N TYR A 198 -8.02 -10.62 12.58
CA TYR A 198 -8.48 -12.00 12.66
C TYR A 198 -10.01 -12.06 12.77
N GLY A 199 -10.66 -12.89 11.95
CA GLY A 199 -12.11 -13.02 11.91
C GLY A 199 -12.86 -11.94 11.09
N TYR A 200 -12.22 -10.81 10.75
CA TYR A 200 -12.87 -9.68 10.05
C TYR A 200 -12.31 -9.38 8.65
N LYS A 201 -11.43 -10.23 8.11
CA LYS A 201 -10.74 -9.95 6.84
C LYS A 201 -11.70 -9.76 5.65
N MET A 202 -12.72 -10.61 5.56
CA MET A 202 -13.72 -10.50 4.49
C MET A 202 -14.60 -9.27 4.68
N ASP A 203 -14.95 -8.90 5.91
CA ASP A 203 -15.73 -7.69 6.16
C ASP A 203 -14.94 -6.42 5.81
N ILE A 204 -13.64 -6.39 6.12
CA ILE A 204 -12.73 -5.29 5.73
C ILE A 204 -12.60 -5.23 4.20
N PHE A 205 -12.45 -6.38 3.53
CA PHE A 205 -12.39 -6.43 2.06
C PHE A 205 -13.68 -5.90 1.42
N LEU A 206 -14.84 -6.39 1.87
CA LEU A 206 -16.14 -5.96 1.36
C LEU A 206 -16.42 -4.49 1.68
N LEU A 207 -15.91 -3.97 2.81
CA LEU A 207 -15.94 -2.55 3.10
C LEU A 207 -15.13 -1.78 2.05
N GLY A 208 -13.91 -2.20 1.73
CA GLY A 208 -13.09 -1.60 0.65
C GLY A 208 -13.77 -1.67 -0.72
N LEU A 209 -14.32 -2.83 -1.08
CA LEU A 209 -15.05 -3.03 -2.34
C LEU A 209 -16.26 -2.10 -2.46
N SER A 210 -16.91 -1.76 -1.35
CA SER A 210 -18.03 -0.82 -1.36
C SER A 210 -17.66 0.63 -1.70
N PHE A 211 -16.37 0.97 -1.74
CA PHE A 211 -15.85 2.24 -2.23
C PHE A 211 -15.35 2.15 -3.68
N PHE A 212 -15.24 0.95 -4.26
CA PHE A 212 -14.67 0.74 -5.60
C PHE A 212 -15.41 1.53 -6.70
N GLY A 213 -16.75 1.59 -6.64
CA GLY A 213 -17.53 2.39 -7.60
C GLY A 213 -17.23 3.90 -7.51
N TRP A 214 -17.00 4.41 -6.30
CA TRP A 214 -16.62 5.81 -6.10
C TRP A 214 -15.19 6.08 -6.57
N ILE A 215 -14.27 5.14 -6.34
CA ILE A 215 -12.89 5.21 -6.84
C ILE A 215 -12.89 5.26 -8.37
N LEU A 216 -13.71 4.44 -9.04
CA LEU A 216 -13.83 4.44 -10.49
C LEU A 216 -14.35 5.78 -11.02
N LEU A 217 -15.37 6.36 -10.38
CA LEU A 217 -15.92 7.66 -10.75
C LEU A 217 -14.90 8.80 -10.53
N ALA A 218 -14.19 8.74 -9.41
CA ALA A 218 -13.14 9.69 -9.02
C ALA A 218 -11.90 9.62 -9.93
N ALA A 219 -11.68 8.49 -10.61
CA ALA A 219 -10.58 8.31 -11.55
C ALA A 219 -10.81 9.01 -12.91
N ILE A 220 -12.06 9.22 -13.32
CA ILE A 220 -12.42 9.84 -14.61
C ILE A 220 -11.78 11.22 -14.83
N PRO A 221 -11.80 12.17 -13.87
CA PRO A 221 -11.15 13.47 -14.03
C PRO A 221 -9.62 13.40 -13.77
N PHE A 222 -8.92 12.46 -14.40
CA PHE A 222 -7.48 12.22 -14.20
C PHE A 222 -7.09 11.96 -12.73
N GLY A 223 -7.97 11.34 -11.95
CA GLY A 223 -7.71 11.04 -10.54
C GLY A 223 -7.86 12.22 -9.57
N LEU A 224 -8.20 13.43 -10.03
CA LEU A 224 -8.46 14.57 -9.14
C LEU A 224 -9.61 14.32 -8.18
N GLY A 225 -10.59 13.50 -8.56
CA GLY A 225 -11.70 13.11 -7.69
C GLY A 225 -11.25 12.27 -6.49
N LEU A 226 -10.08 11.61 -6.56
CA LEU A 226 -9.58 10.76 -5.46
C LEU A 226 -9.21 11.62 -4.24
N LEU A 227 -8.73 12.84 -4.46
CA LEU A 227 -8.44 13.81 -3.39
C LEU A 227 -9.69 14.17 -2.56
N PHE A 228 -10.89 14.04 -3.14
CA PHE A 228 -12.17 14.30 -2.46
C PHE A 228 -12.77 13.06 -1.81
N LEU A 229 -12.33 11.86 -2.21
CA LEU A 229 -12.87 10.58 -1.76
C LEU A 229 -12.05 9.92 -0.65
N GLU A 230 -10.73 10.09 -0.71
CA GLU A 230 -9.77 9.51 0.23
C GLU A 230 -9.79 10.10 1.66
N PRO A 231 -10.07 11.40 1.92
CA PRO A 231 -10.20 11.91 3.28
C PRO A 231 -11.46 11.37 3.98
#